data_AF-A0A8T0D1L0-F1
#
_entry.id   AF-A0A8T0D1L0-F1
#
_cell.length_a   1.000
_cell.length_b   1.000
_cell.length_c   1.000
_cell.angle_alpha   90.00
_cell.angle_beta   90.00
_cell.angle_gamma   90.00
#
_symmetry.space_group_name_H-M   'P 1'
#
loop_
_entity.id
_entity.type
_entity.pdbx_description
1 polymer ?
#
loop_
_entity_poly.entity_id
_entity_poly.type
_entity_poly.pdbx_seq_one_letter_code
_entity_poly.pdbx_strand_id
1 'polypeptide(L)'
;MFCRLIENFNSVSKLKKFEQIAGGDFPIVVDMRTEHKNTVLVEGSFVSPFEKTLPNVMDAENSIARFQLVLPKEWTTKYKPVCIHLAGTGDHTYSRRRFFLANRLLSDGIGSLIVMNPFYWKRKPKDQKGSSLNYVSDLFVMGGALITECHTLLKWCEMNGYGPLALHGISMGGYMASLCATVWPKPISLIPCLSWTTASVVFVEGILANAVDWNTLTKQYFDDSVYCDQIRPLIQPSVPDRYKCTSTAATATNIG
;
A
#
# COMPACT_ATOMS: atom_id res chain seq x y z
N MET A 1 14.75 10.35 6.47
CA MET A 1 13.42 9.74 6.27
C MET A 1 13.43 8.77 5.09
N PHE A 2 13.72 9.27 3.87
CA PHE A 2 13.81 8.45 2.65
C PHE A 2 14.84 7.31 2.70
N CYS A 3 15.98 7.55 3.34
CA CYS A 3 17.06 6.57 3.55
C CYS A 3 16.62 5.35 4.36
N ARG A 4 16.00 5.61 5.52
CA ARG A 4 15.41 4.55 6.37
C ARG A 4 14.33 3.78 5.61
N LEU A 5 13.56 4.48 4.78
CA LEU A 5 12.54 3.87 3.96
C LEU A 5 13.14 2.89 2.93
N ILE A 6 14.27 3.21 2.29
CA ILE A 6 15.01 2.27 1.42
C ILE A 6 15.63 1.10 2.21
N GLU A 7 16.31 1.37 3.32
CA GLU A 7 16.91 0.33 4.18
C GLU A 7 15.85 -0.66 4.70
N ASN A 8 14.65 -0.16 5.00
CA ASN A 8 13.53 -0.98 5.41
C ASN A 8 13.04 -1.91 4.30
N PHE A 9 13.04 -1.51 3.02
CA PHE A 9 12.67 -2.41 1.92
C PHE A 9 13.61 -3.62 1.79
N ASN A 10 14.91 -3.42 2.00
CA ASN A 10 15.88 -4.54 2.06
C ASN A 10 15.64 -5.48 3.26
N SER A 11 14.94 -5.00 4.28
CA SER A 11 14.57 -5.78 5.45
C SER A 11 13.23 -6.51 5.27
N VAL A 12 12.28 -5.91 4.54
CA VAL A 12 11.00 -6.54 4.17
C VAL A 12 11.19 -7.79 3.29
N SER A 13 12.24 -7.83 2.46
CA SER A 13 12.56 -9.00 1.63
C SER A 13 13.08 -10.22 2.41
N LYS A 14 13.38 -10.07 3.71
CA LYS A 14 13.85 -11.17 4.57
C LYS A 14 12.82 -11.42 5.67
N LEU A 15 12.09 -12.54 5.59
CA LEU A 15 10.99 -12.90 6.50
C LEU A 15 11.34 -12.71 8.00
N LYS A 16 12.51 -13.18 8.44
CA LYS A 16 12.97 -13.02 9.84
C LYS A 16 13.12 -11.55 10.28
N LYS A 17 13.53 -10.66 9.36
CA LYS A 17 13.64 -9.22 9.63
C LYS A 17 12.28 -8.54 9.52
N PHE A 18 11.43 -8.99 8.58
CA PHE A 18 10.05 -8.52 8.49
C PHE A 18 9.27 -8.80 9.79
N GLU A 19 9.47 -9.97 10.41
CA GLU A 19 8.89 -10.26 11.73
C GLU A 19 9.39 -9.33 12.84
N GLN A 20 10.55 -8.68 12.72
CA GLN A 20 10.98 -7.69 13.71
C GLN A 20 10.26 -6.33 13.50
N ILE A 21 9.86 -6.05 12.26
CA ILE A 21 9.17 -4.82 11.84
C ILE A 21 7.66 -4.93 12.12
N ALA A 22 7.03 -5.97 11.58
CA ALA A 22 5.61 -6.26 11.72
C ALA A 22 5.29 -7.16 12.93
N GLY A 23 6.31 -7.53 13.71
CA GLY A 23 6.13 -8.24 14.98
C GLY A 23 5.82 -7.28 16.12
N GLY A 24 4.76 -7.63 16.83
CA GLY A 24 4.23 -6.83 17.92
C GLY A 24 2.75 -7.09 18.07
N ASP A 25 2.20 -6.60 19.17
CA ASP A 25 0.75 -6.53 19.36
C ASP A 25 0.26 -5.19 18.80
N PHE A 26 -0.53 -5.25 17.74
CA PHE A 26 -1.18 -4.10 17.12
C PHE A 26 -2.67 -4.27 17.33
N PRO A 27 -3.21 -3.78 18.47
CA PRO A 27 -4.58 -4.06 18.85
C PRO A 27 -5.53 -3.47 17.83
N ILE A 28 -6.36 -4.35 17.26
CA ILE A 28 -7.43 -3.97 16.35
C ILE A 28 -8.67 -3.58 17.14
N VAL A 29 -9.13 -2.35 16.92
CA VAL A 29 -10.36 -1.82 17.49
C VAL A 29 -11.50 -2.09 16.52
N VAL A 30 -12.60 -2.60 17.05
CA VAL A 30 -13.88 -2.67 16.32
C VAL A 30 -14.62 -1.36 16.57
N ASP A 31 -14.62 -0.50 15.55
CA ASP A 31 -15.24 0.84 15.63
C ASP A 31 -16.77 0.74 15.55
N MET A 32 -17.26 -0.18 14.72
CA MET A 32 -18.69 -0.36 14.49
C MET A 32 -18.99 -1.80 14.09
N ARG A 33 -20.11 -2.34 14.59
CA ARG A 33 -20.67 -3.62 14.15
C ARG A 33 -22.15 -3.47 13.85
N THR A 34 -22.52 -3.75 12.60
CA THR A 34 -23.89 -3.63 12.11
C THR A 34 -24.35 -4.98 11.59
N GLU A 35 -25.54 -5.41 12.02
CA GLU A 35 -26.16 -6.63 11.53
C GLU A 35 -27.28 -6.31 10.55
N HIS A 36 -27.22 -6.95 9.39
CA HIS A 36 -28.28 -6.97 8.38
C HIS A 36 -28.93 -8.35 8.32
N LYS A 37 -29.92 -8.55 7.45
CA LYS A 37 -30.69 -9.81 7.38
C LYS A 37 -29.78 -11.05 7.26
N ASN A 38 -28.78 -11.02 6.37
CA ASN A 38 -27.90 -12.16 6.07
C ASN A 38 -26.41 -11.84 6.24
N THR A 39 -26.06 -10.67 6.79
CA THR A 39 -24.69 -10.15 6.77
C THR A 39 -24.36 -9.49 8.09
N VAL A 40 -23.12 -9.67 8.56
CA VAL A 40 -22.52 -8.86 9.61
C VAL A 40 -21.46 -7.97 8.97
N LEU A 41 -21.58 -6.68 9.22
CA LEU A 41 -20.63 -5.66 8.79
C LEU A 41 -19.85 -5.18 10.00
N VAL A 42 -18.53 -5.18 9.92
CA VAL A 42 -17.64 -4.67 10.96
C VAL A 42 -16.74 -3.63 10.33
N GLU A 43 -16.68 -2.44 10.93
CA GLU A 43 -15.62 -1.47 10.65
C GLU A 43 -14.62 -1.51 11.78
N GLY A 44 -13.34 -1.51 11.43
CA GLY A 44 -12.28 -1.55 12.41
C GLY A 44 -11.08 -0.72 11.99
N SER A 45 -10.28 -0.40 13.00
CA SER A 45 -9.09 0.41 12.85
C SER A 45 -7.97 -0.01 13.80
N PHE A 46 -6.74 0.34 13.45
CA PHE A 46 -5.56 0.12 14.27
C PHE A 46 -4.43 1.05 13.84
N VAL A 47 -3.45 1.26 14.72
CA VAL A 47 -2.25 2.01 14.36
C VAL A 47 -1.41 1.16 13.40
N SER A 48 -1.07 1.72 12.24
CA SER A 48 -0.27 1.05 11.23
C SER A 48 1.09 0.62 11.80
N PRO A 49 1.49 -0.66 11.70
CA PRO A 49 2.81 -1.12 12.15
C PRO A 49 3.98 -0.37 11.48
N PHE A 50 3.73 0.18 10.29
CA PHE A 50 4.71 0.96 9.56
C PHE A 50 5.15 2.21 10.32
N GLU A 51 4.27 2.80 11.12
CA GLU A 51 4.56 3.98 11.95
C GLU A 51 5.65 3.69 12.99
N LYS A 52 5.69 2.47 13.54
CA LYS A 52 6.76 2.04 14.46
C LYS A 52 8.13 1.99 13.76
N THR A 53 8.12 1.65 12.46
CA THR A 53 9.35 1.46 11.67
C THR A 53 9.88 2.80 11.17
N LEU A 54 8.98 3.70 10.79
CA LEU A 54 9.28 5.06 10.33
C LEU A 54 8.37 6.05 11.04
N PRO A 55 8.74 6.49 12.25
CA PRO A 55 7.93 7.45 13.00
C PRO A 55 7.77 8.78 12.25
N ASN A 56 6.57 9.35 12.30
CA ASN A 56 6.14 10.59 11.69
C ASN A 56 6.19 10.59 10.15
N VAL A 57 6.15 9.40 9.52
CA VAL A 57 6.15 9.28 8.06
C VAL A 57 4.75 9.48 7.47
N MET A 58 3.72 9.19 8.26
CA MET A 58 2.32 9.40 7.94
C MET A 58 1.77 10.51 8.84
N ASP A 59 0.80 11.26 8.33
CA ASP A 59 0.03 12.15 9.19
C ASP A 59 -0.88 11.35 10.15
N ALA A 60 -1.49 12.05 11.11
CA ALA A 60 -2.29 11.44 12.15
C ALA A 60 -3.44 10.58 11.60
N GLU A 61 -4.09 10.97 10.50
CA GLU A 61 -5.20 10.21 9.91
C GLU A 61 -4.70 9.04 9.06
N ASN A 62 -3.60 9.24 8.34
CA ASN A 62 -3.00 8.23 7.47
C ASN A 62 -2.30 7.13 8.28
N SER A 63 -1.80 7.42 9.48
CA SER A 63 -1.21 6.42 10.39
C SER A 63 -2.24 5.43 10.96
N ILE A 64 -3.54 5.74 10.88
CA ILE A 64 -4.61 4.84 11.29
C ILE A 64 -5.03 3.97 10.10
N ALA A 65 -4.65 2.70 10.16
CA ALA A 65 -5.12 1.67 9.24
C ALA A 65 -6.62 1.44 9.47
N ARG A 66 -7.39 1.34 8.39
CA ARG A 66 -8.86 1.22 8.43
C ARG A 66 -9.31 0.11 7.51
N PHE A 67 -10.27 -0.70 7.94
CA PHE A 67 -10.82 -1.78 7.13
C PHE A 67 -12.31 -1.98 7.38
N GLN A 68 -12.94 -2.68 6.45
CA GLN A 68 -14.32 -3.14 6.59
C GLN A 68 -14.37 -4.65 6.36
N LEU A 69 -14.86 -5.39 7.35
CA LEU A 69 -15.08 -6.82 7.28
C LEU A 69 -16.56 -7.10 7.02
N VAL A 70 -16.84 -7.83 5.95
CA VAL A 70 -18.17 -8.26 5.51
C VAL A 70 -18.25 -9.77 5.71
N LEU A 71 -19.12 -10.24 6.60
CA LEU A 71 -19.26 -11.65 6.94
C LEU A 71 -20.66 -12.16 6.65
N PRO A 72 -20.82 -13.42 6.23
CA PRO A 72 -22.12 -14.07 6.29
C PRO A 72 -22.53 -14.26 7.76
N LYS A 73 -23.85 -14.20 8.04
CA LYS A 73 -24.37 -14.54 9.36
C LYS A 73 -24.21 -16.03 9.70
N GLU A 74 -24.32 -16.86 8.67
CA GLU A 74 -24.19 -18.31 8.77
C GLU A 74 -23.13 -18.79 7.78
N TRP A 75 -22.23 -19.66 8.24
CA TRP A 75 -21.20 -20.25 7.40
C TRP A 75 -21.73 -21.54 6.77
N THR A 76 -21.54 -21.69 5.47
CA THR A 76 -21.99 -22.87 4.72
C THR A 76 -21.17 -24.13 5.01
N THR A 77 -20.00 -23.97 5.63
CA THR A 77 -19.10 -25.06 5.99
C THR A 77 -18.58 -24.86 7.42
N LYS A 78 -17.85 -25.85 7.95
CA LYS A 78 -17.11 -25.71 9.21
C LYS A 78 -15.99 -24.65 9.16
N TYR A 79 -15.60 -24.24 7.95
CA TYR A 79 -14.60 -23.21 7.72
C TYR A 79 -15.24 -21.84 7.64
N LYS A 80 -14.44 -20.81 7.89
CA LYS A 80 -14.85 -19.41 7.83
C LYS A 80 -13.95 -18.65 6.85
N PRO A 81 -14.02 -18.96 5.54
CA PRO A 81 -13.09 -18.41 4.57
C PRO A 81 -13.22 -16.89 4.46
N VAL A 82 -12.09 -16.19 4.38
CA VAL A 82 -12.04 -14.73 4.24
C VAL A 82 -11.04 -14.32 3.16
N CYS A 83 -11.49 -13.49 2.22
CA CYS A 83 -10.65 -12.87 1.21
C CYS A 83 -10.32 -11.42 1.61
N ILE A 84 -9.03 -11.07 1.66
CA ILE A 84 -8.56 -9.70 1.88
C ILE A 84 -8.46 -8.98 0.55
N HIS A 85 -9.13 -7.83 0.42
CA HIS A 85 -9.18 -7.04 -0.80
C HIS A 85 -8.29 -5.79 -0.69
N LEU A 86 -7.26 -5.71 -1.53
CA LEU A 86 -6.41 -4.54 -1.66
C LEU A 86 -6.87 -3.65 -2.82
N ALA A 87 -6.89 -2.34 -2.60
CA ALA A 87 -7.47 -1.39 -3.54
C ALA A 87 -6.54 -1.10 -4.72
N GLY A 88 -7.12 -0.99 -5.91
CA GLY A 88 -6.43 -0.47 -7.09
C GLY A 88 -6.33 1.06 -7.08
N THR A 89 -5.66 1.62 -8.09
CA THR A 89 -5.55 3.08 -8.26
C THR A 89 -6.94 3.72 -8.38
N GLY A 90 -7.24 4.69 -7.53
CA GLY A 90 -8.53 5.39 -7.51
C GLY A 90 -9.71 4.64 -6.91
N ASP A 91 -9.51 3.48 -6.30
CA ASP A 91 -10.54 2.83 -5.49
C ASP A 91 -10.47 3.29 -4.02
N HIS A 92 -10.90 4.54 -3.79
CA HIS A 92 -10.71 5.24 -2.52
C HIS A 92 -11.49 4.66 -1.33
N THR A 93 -12.68 4.15 -1.58
CA THR A 93 -13.60 3.70 -0.52
C THR A 93 -13.70 2.18 -0.49
N TYR A 94 -14.63 1.65 0.31
CA TYR A 94 -14.99 0.24 0.30
C TYR A 94 -16.02 -0.09 -0.79
N SER A 95 -16.74 0.90 -1.31
CA SER A 95 -18.00 0.70 -2.05
C SER A 95 -17.84 -0.12 -3.32
N ARG A 96 -16.80 0.13 -4.13
CA ARG A 96 -16.60 -0.61 -5.39
C ARG A 96 -16.27 -2.07 -5.11
N ARG A 97 -15.31 -2.33 -4.21
CA ARG A 97 -14.95 -3.69 -3.77
C ARG A 97 -16.09 -4.42 -3.08
N ARG A 98 -16.97 -3.70 -2.36
CA ARG A 98 -18.21 -4.29 -1.83
C ARG A 98 -19.15 -4.73 -2.93
N PHE A 99 -19.47 -3.82 -3.83
CA PHE A 99 -20.46 -4.03 -4.88
C PHE A 99 -20.03 -5.10 -5.88
N PHE A 100 -18.81 -5.01 -6.41
CA PHE A 100 -18.35 -5.87 -7.49
C PHE A 100 -17.80 -7.23 -7.03
N LEU A 101 -17.36 -7.36 -5.77
CA LEU A 101 -16.72 -8.59 -5.29
C LEU A 101 -17.30 -9.10 -3.97
N ALA A 102 -17.28 -8.30 -2.91
CA ALA A 102 -17.62 -8.81 -1.57
C ALA A 102 -19.06 -9.34 -1.49
N ASN A 103 -20.02 -8.68 -2.13
CA ASN A 103 -21.41 -9.14 -2.16
C ASN A 103 -21.57 -10.48 -2.89
N ARG A 104 -20.73 -10.75 -3.89
CA ARG A 104 -20.73 -12.04 -4.60
C ARG A 104 -20.05 -13.13 -3.77
N LEU A 105 -18.91 -12.82 -3.16
CA LEU A 105 -18.26 -13.76 -2.23
C LEU A 105 -19.17 -14.13 -1.06
N LEU A 106 -19.92 -13.14 -0.56
CA LEU A 106 -20.89 -13.34 0.51
C LEU A 106 -21.99 -14.34 0.12
N SER A 107 -22.50 -14.30 -1.12
CA SER A 107 -23.50 -15.30 -1.58
C SER A 107 -22.94 -16.71 -1.64
N ASP A 108 -21.62 -16.83 -1.77
CA ASP A 108 -20.90 -18.11 -1.81
C ASP A 108 -20.41 -18.54 -0.41
N GLY A 109 -20.80 -17.81 0.65
CA GLY A 109 -20.43 -18.10 2.04
C GLY A 109 -19.00 -17.68 2.41
N ILE A 110 -18.39 -16.78 1.64
CA ILE A 110 -17.03 -16.28 1.82
C ILE A 110 -17.06 -14.85 2.38
N GLY A 111 -16.37 -14.63 3.49
CA GLY A 111 -16.19 -13.30 4.07
C GLY A 111 -15.20 -12.45 3.27
N SER A 112 -15.30 -11.13 3.39
CA SER A 112 -14.41 -10.18 2.73
C SER A 112 -13.87 -9.15 3.70
N LEU A 113 -12.55 -9.01 3.78
CA LEU A 113 -11.88 -7.95 4.54
C LEU A 113 -11.34 -6.91 3.56
N ILE A 114 -11.93 -5.72 3.54
CA ILE A 114 -11.65 -4.68 2.56
C ILE A 114 -10.80 -3.59 3.20
N VAL A 115 -9.56 -3.44 2.72
CA VAL A 115 -8.56 -2.52 3.30
C VAL A 115 -8.71 -1.11 2.71
N MET A 116 -8.64 -0.06 3.51
CA MET A 116 -8.48 1.31 3.01
C MET A 116 -6.99 1.60 2.84
N ASN A 117 -6.56 1.80 1.60
CA ASN A 117 -5.16 2.12 1.33
C ASN A 117 -4.76 3.43 2.05
N PRO A 118 -3.49 3.57 2.45
CA PRO A 118 -2.90 4.86 2.80
C PRO A 118 -3.20 5.89 1.71
N PHE A 119 -3.33 7.17 2.08
CA PHE A 119 -3.62 8.28 1.17
C PHE A 119 -4.98 8.26 0.46
N TYR A 120 -5.88 7.34 0.84
CA TYR A 120 -7.24 7.25 0.28
C TYR A 120 -8.31 7.64 1.28
N TRP A 121 -9.38 8.29 0.78
CA TRP A 121 -10.57 8.64 1.56
C TRP A 121 -10.26 9.28 2.92
N LYS A 122 -10.50 8.57 4.04
CA LYS A 122 -10.27 9.06 5.42
C LYS A 122 -8.78 9.22 5.73
N ARG A 123 -7.90 8.55 4.99
CA ARG A 123 -6.44 8.59 5.12
C ARG A 123 -5.79 9.55 4.11
N LYS A 124 -6.58 10.31 3.35
CA LYS A 124 -6.10 11.19 2.29
C LYS A 124 -5.72 12.57 2.85
N PRO A 125 -4.50 13.09 2.58
CA PRO A 125 -4.12 14.46 2.94
C PRO A 125 -5.08 15.50 2.33
N LYS A 126 -5.29 16.62 3.04
CA LYS A 126 -6.28 17.65 2.67
C LYS A 126 -5.99 18.32 1.33
N ASP A 127 -4.71 18.48 1.01
CA ASP A 127 -4.20 19.09 -0.23
C ASP A 127 -4.10 18.10 -1.39
N GLN A 128 -4.25 16.79 -1.14
CA GLN A 128 -4.17 15.76 -2.17
C GLN A 128 -5.41 15.72 -3.07
N LYS A 129 -5.19 15.86 -4.38
CA LYS A 129 -6.25 15.85 -5.41
C LYS A 129 -6.46 14.45 -5.98
N GLY A 130 -7.67 13.91 -5.78
CA GLY A 130 -8.02 12.58 -6.27
C GLY A 130 -7.06 11.50 -5.76
N SER A 131 -6.54 10.70 -6.67
CA SER A 131 -5.57 9.61 -6.42
C SER A 131 -4.11 10.01 -6.67
N SER A 132 -3.87 11.27 -7.05
CA SER A 132 -2.52 11.76 -7.32
C SER A 132 -1.85 12.07 -6.01
N LEU A 133 -0.86 11.26 -5.64
CA LEU A 133 -0.07 11.48 -4.42
C LEU A 133 0.73 12.78 -4.55
N ASN A 134 0.93 13.46 -3.41
CA ASN A 134 1.68 14.72 -3.39
C ASN A 134 3.18 14.49 -3.61
N TYR A 135 3.71 13.37 -3.10
CA TYR A 135 5.14 13.06 -3.19
C TYR A 135 5.39 11.64 -3.74
N VAL A 136 6.49 11.46 -4.46
CA VAL A 136 6.93 10.13 -4.92
C VAL A 136 7.24 9.22 -3.72
N SER A 137 7.74 9.77 -2.62
CA SER A 137 7.95 9.03 -1.36
C SER A 137 6.67 8.36 -0.85
N ASP A 138 5.51 8.95 -1.09
CA ASP A 138 4.22 8.45 -0.60
C ASP A 138 3.85 7.10 -1.25
N LEU A 139 4.34 6.82 -2.46
CA LEU A 139 4.18 5.49 -3.09
C LEU A 139 4.82 4.40 -2.23
N PHE A 140 5.99 4.68 -1.69
CA PHE A 140 6.71 3.74 -0.85
C PHE A 140 6.10 3.64 0.54
N VAL A 141 5.64 4.76 1.11
CA VAL A 141 4.90 4.75 2.37
C VAL A 141 3.64 3.91 2.22
N MET A 142 2.88 4.11 1.13
CA MET A 142 1.68 3.32 0.83
C MET A 142 2.01 1.83 0.73
N GLY A 143 3.03 1.46 -0.04
CA GLY A 143 3.43 0.07 -0.22
C GLY A 143 3.88 -0.60 1.08
N GLY A 144 4.78 0.04 1.84
CA GLY A 144 5.28 -0.49 3.11
C GLY A 144 4.19 -0.63 4.17
N ALA A 145 3.32 0.38 4.28
CA ALA A 145 2.16 0.33 5.17
C ALA A 145 1.22 -0.81 4.81
N LEU A 146 0.83 -0.94 3.53
CA LEU A 146 -0.07 -2.02 3.10
C LEU A 146 0.50 -3.43 3.37
N ILE A 147 1.80 -3.64 3.15
CA ILE A 147 2.45 -4.95 3.43
C ILE A 147 2.34 -5.28 4.93
N THR A 148 2.68 -4.33 5.80
CA THR A 148 2.67 -4.56 7.26
C THR A 148 1.24 -4.64 7.82
N GLU A 149 0.32 -3.79 7.36
CA GLU A 149 -1.09 -3.80 7.73
C GLU A 149 -1.79 -5.10 7.31
N CYS A 150 -1.53 -5.57 6.08
CA CYS A 150 -2.08 -6.83 5.59
C CYS A 150 -1.62 -8.02 6.43
N HIS A 151 -0.34 -8.06 6.81
CA HIS A 151 0.18 -9.10 7.71
C HIS A 151 -0.52 -9.10 9.07
N THR A 152 -0.72 -7.92 9.67
CA THR A 152 -1.48 -7.78 10.93
C THR A 152 -2.92 -8.26 10.79
N LEU A 153 -3.59 -7.91 9.68
CA LEU A 153 -4.97 -8.33 9.41
C LEU A 153 -5.09 -9.84 9.16
N LEU A 154 -4.11 -10.46 8.48
CA LEU A 154 -4.06 -11.91 8.32
C LEU A 154 -3.91 -12.62 9.66
N LYS A 155 -3.01 -12.15 10.54
CA LYS A 155 -2.87 -12.67 11.91
C LYS A 155 -4.15 -12.52 12.72
N TRP A 156 -4.74 -11.32 12.69
CA TRP A 156 -6.00 -11.07 13.39
C TRP A 156 -7.12 -11.97 12.89
N CYS A 157 -7.21 -12.18 11.57
CA CYS A 157 -8.18 -13.10 11.01
C CYS A 157 -8.00 -14.53 11.53
N GLU A 158 -6.76 -15.03 11.54
CA GLU A 158 -6.43 -16.35 12.05
C GLU A 158 -6.75 -16.49 13.55
N MET A 159 -6.40 -15.49 14.36
CA MET A 159 -6.70 -15.47 15.80
C MET A 159 -8.20 -15.47 16.10
N ASN A 160 -9.02 -14.93 15.21
CA ASN A 160 -10.49 -14.94 15.32
C ASN A 160 -11.14 -16.19 14.68
N GLY A 161 -10.32 -17.16 14.25
CA GLY A 161 -10.79 -18.43 13.69
C GLY A 161 -11.32 -18.32 12.26
N TYR A 162 -10.94 -17.27 11.52
CA TYR A 162 -11.20 -17.17 10.09
C TYR A 162 -10.14 -17.96 9.30
N GLY A 163 -10.59 -18.70 8.29
CA GLY A 163 -9.75 -19.54 7.47
C GLY A 163 -10.57 -20.52 6.61
N PRO A 164 -10.07 -20.91 5.41
CA PRO A 164 -8.82 -20.48 4.79
C PRO A 164 -8.82 -19.00 4.39
N LEU A 165 -7.63 -18.40 4.30
CA LEU A 165 -7.46 -16.98 3.95
C LEU A 165 -7.00 -16.83 2.50
N ALA A 166 -7.41 -15.75 1.85
CA ALA A 166 -7.01 -15.39 0.51
C ALA A 166 -6.64 -13.90 0.40
N LEU A 167 -5.76 -13.58 -0.55
CA LEU A 167 -5.40 -12.22 -0.94
C LEU A 167 -5.86 -11.94 -2.36
N HIS A 168 -6.50 -10.80 -2.56
CA HIS A 168 -6.96 -10.34 -3.86
C HIS A 168 -6.72 -8.85 -4.05
N GLY A 169 -6.47 -8.46 -5.29
CA GLY A 169 -6.58 -7.07 -5.73
C GLY A 169 -6.48 -6.94 -7.23
N ILE A 170 -6.82 -5.75 -7.73
CA ILE A 170 -6.78 -5.41 -9.16
C ILE A 170 -5.75 -4.31 -9.40
N SER A 171 -4.94 -4.43 -10.46
CA SER A 171 -3.93 -3.45 -10.85
C SER A 171 -2.93 -3.19 -9.72
N MET A 172 -2.80 -1.95 -9.22
CA MET A 172 -2.00 -1.64 -8.02
C MET A 172 -2.37 -2.54 -6.84
N GLY A 173 -3.65 -2.85 -6.63
CA GLY A 173 -4.08 -3.76 -5.57
C GLY A 173 -3.62 -5.20 -5.80
N GLY A 174 -3.56 -5.64 -7.06
CA GLY A 174 -3.04 -6.96 -7.42
C GLY A 174 -1.54 -7.06 -7.22
N TYR A 175 -0.80 -5.97 -7.52
CA TYR A 175 0.62 -5.86 -7.20
C TYR A 175 0.87 -5.94 -5.70
N MET A 176 0.10 -5.18 -4.91
CA MET A 176 0.20 -5.22 -3.45
C MET A 176 -0.21 -6.57 -2.88
N ALA A 177 -1.19 -7.27 -3.46
CA ALA A 177 -1.60 -8.60 -3.01
C ALA A 177 -0.45 -9.61 -3.17
N SER A 178 0.27 -9.54 -4.30
CA SER A 178 1.47 -10.34 -4.52
C SER A 178 2.56 -10.03 -3.50
N LEU A 179 2.84 -8.76 -3.21
CA LEU A 179 3.84 -8.38 -2.20
C LEU A 179 3.44 -8.81 -0.78
N CYS A 180 2.17 -8.73 -0.42
CA CYS A 180 1.70 -9.20 0.89
C CYS A 180 1.83 -10.73 1.03
N ALA A 181 1.63 -11.47 -0.07
CA ALA A 181 1.77 -12.92 -0.06
C ALA A 181 3.22 -13.37 0.21
N THR A 182 4.23 -12.61 -0.23
CA THR A 182 5.65 -13.02 -0.05
C THR A 182 6.15 -12.88 1.38
N VAL A 183 5.51 -12.05 2.20
CA VAL A 183 5.87 -11.84 3.62
C VAL A 183 5.03 -12.68 4.58
N TRP A 184 4.04 -13.42 4.07
CA TRP A 184 3.21 -14.29 4.88
C TRP A 184 3.85 -15.68 5.03
N PRO A 185 4.04 -16.19 6.27
CA PRO A 185 4.84 -17.41 6.50
C PRO A 185 4.07 -18.72 6.24
N LYS A 186 2.78 -18.68 5.94
CA LYS A 186 1.91 -19.86 5.78
C LYS A 186 1.35 -19.94 4.36
N PRO A 187 0.85 -21.12 3.91
CA PRO A 187 0.14 -21.20 2.63
C PRO A 187 -1.01 -20.19 2.56
N ILE A 188 -1.10 -19.45 1.46
CA ILE A 188 -2.13 -18.44 1.21
C ILE A 188 -2.60 -18.52 -0.23
N SER A 189 -3.91 -18.44 -0.44
CA SER A 189 -4.45 -18.30 -1.80
C SER A 189 -4.23 -16.87 -2.29
N LEU A 190 -3.67 -16.72 -3.49
CA LEU A 190 -3.39 -15.42 -4.08
C LEU A 190 -4.12 -15.30 -5.44
N ILE A 191 -4.96 -14.28 -5.58
CA ILE A 191 -5.74 -14.00 -6.79
C ILE A 191 -5.44 -12.56 -7.27
N PRO A 192 -4.27 -12.31 -7.87
CA PRO A 192 -3.87 -10.99 -8.32
C PRO A 192 -4.38 -10.77 -9.76
N CYS A 193 -5.22 -9.76 -9.97
CA CYS A 193 -5.78 -9.46 -11.28
C CYS A 193 -5.14 -8.20 -11.88
N LEU A 194 -4.83 -8.23 -13.17
CA LEU A 194 -4.19 -7.10 -13.87
C LEU A 194 -2.92 -6.59 -13.15
N SER A 195 -2.24 -7.49 -12.43
CA SER A 195 -1.03 -7.18 -11.69
C SER A 195 0.16 -7.10 -12.65
N TRP A 196 1.17 -6.31 -12.31
CA TRP A 196 2.41 -6.19 -13.07
C TRP A 196 3.61 -6.40 -12.16
N THR A 197 4.77 -6.72 -12.72
CA THR A 197 5.99 -6.97 -11.93
C THR A 197 6.63 -5.67 -11.41
N THR A 198 6.32 -4.52 -12.02
CA THR A 198 6.92 -3.23 -11.69
C THR A 198 6.00 -2.05 -11.97
N ALA A 199 6.08 -1.00 -11.15
CA ALA A 199 5.41 0.28 -11.43
C ALA A 199 6.20 1.16 -12.42
N SER A 200 7.47 0.85 -12.68
CA SER A 200 8.41 1.70 -13.43
C SER A 200 7.88 2.10 -14.80
N VAL A 201 7.45 1.15 -15.62
CA VAL A 201 6.99 1.43 -16.99
C VAL A 201 5.83 2.41 -17.01
N VAL A 202 4.89 2.30 -16.06
CA VAL A 202 3.70 3.17 -16.01
C VAL A 202 4.08 4.62 -15.71
N PHE A 203 5.07 4.83 -14.84
CA PHE A 203 5.51 6.16 -14.43
C PHE A 203 6.62 6.74 -15.31
N VAL A 204 7.45 5.94 -15.97
CA VAL A 204 8.59 6.46 -16.77
C VAL A 204 8.23 6.61 -18.24
N GLU A 205 7.47 5.68 -18.80
CA GLU A 205 7.19 5.62 -20.25
C GLU A 205 5.68 5.58 -20.55
N GLY A 206 4.86 5.25 -19.56
CA GLY A 206 3.43 5.01 -19.70
C GLY A 206 2.56 6.25 -19.50
N ILE A 207 1.26 6.00 -19.39
CA ILE A 207 0.23 7.05 -19.32
C ILE A 207 0.36 7.98 -18.11
N LEU A 208 1.05 7.56 -17.05
CA LEU A 208 1.29 8.38 -15.87
C LEU A 208 2.63 9.14 -15.93
N ALA A 209 3.42 8.98 -16.99
CA ALA A 209 4.71 9.65 -17.08
C ALA A 209 4.61 11.17 -17.05
N ASN A 210 3.58 11.72 -17.67
CA ASN A 210 3.30 13.16 -17.67
C ASN A 210 2.63 13.65 -16.38
N ALA A 211 2.25 12.74 -15.48
CA ALA A 211 1.71 13.10 -14.16
C ALA A 211 2.83 13.31 -13.11
N VAL A 212 4.07 12.96 -13.45
CA VAL A 212 5.24 13.10 -12.58
C VAL A 212 6.03 14.34 -13.01
N ASP A 213 6.29 15.23 -12.05
CA ASP A 213 7.18 16.38 -12.29
C ASP A 213 8.65 15.95 -12.26
N TRP A 214 9.08 15.34 -13.37
CA TRP A 214 10.44 14.86 -13.53
C TRP A 214 11.49 15.95 -13.40
N ASN A 215 11.18 17.19 -13.82
CA ASN A 215 12.13 18.31 -13.69
C ASN A 215 12.41 18.62 -12.22
N THR A 216 11.37 18.68 -11.40
CA THR A 216 11.53 18.88 -9.95
C THR A 216 12.27 17.72 -9.30
N LEU A 217 11.94 16.47 -9.65
CA LEU A 217 12.62 15.29 -9.10
C LEU A 217 14.10 15.24 -9.51
N THR A 218 14.41 15.56 -10.77
CA THR A 218 15.78 15.63 -11.28
C THR A 218 16.55 16.72 -10.55
N LYS A 219 15.96 17.91 -10.38
CA LYS A 219 16.59 18.99 -9.60
C LYS A 219 16.86 18.55 -8.16
N GLN A 220 15.87 17.98 -7.47
CA GLN A 220 16.04 17.47 -6.10
C GLN A 220 17.12 16.40 -6.01
N TYR A 221 17.20 15.49 -6.99
CA TYR A 221 18.21 14.45 -7.04
C TYR A 221 19.65 14.99 -7.14
N PHE A 222 19.86 16.09 -7.87
CA PHE A 222 21.17 16.72 -8.02
C PHE A 222 21.51 17.72 -6.92
N ASP A 223 20.51 18.44 -6.40
CA ASP A 223 20.69 19.50 -5.41
C ASP A 223 20.82 18.94 -3.98
N ASP A 224 20.21 17.79 -3.68
CA ASP A 224 20.29 17.15 -2.37
C ASP A 224 21.32 16.01 -2.37
N SER A 225 22.47 16.28 -1.74
CA SER A 225 23.54 15.29 -1.56
C SER A 225 23.07 13.97 -0.96
N VAL A 226 22.01 13.95 -0.15
CA VAL A 226 21.47 12.73 0.45
C VAL A 226 20.94 11.77 -0.61
N TYR A 227 20.32 12.28 -1.68
CA TYR A 227 19.82 11.43 -2.76
C TYR A 227 20.94 10.93 -3.67
N CYS A 228 21.90 11.79 -4.01
CA CYS A 228 23.07 11.39 -4.79
C CYS A 228 23.92 10.36 -4.03
N ASP A 229 24.15 10.53 -2.73
CA ASP A 229 25.06 9.66 -2.00
C ASP A 229 24.43 8.31 -1.63
N GLN A 230 23.09 8.26 -1.48
CA GLN A 230 22.41 7.05 -1.02
C GLN A 230 21.55 6.34 -2.07
N ILE A 231 20.91 7.04 -3.00
CA ILE A 231 20.11 6.41 -4.06
C ILE A 231 21.01 5.96 -5.22
N ARG A 232 22.00 6.78 -5.60
CA ARG A 232 22.85 6.52 -6.78
C ARG A 232 23.56 5.16 -6.75
N PRO A 233 24.06 4.64 -5.61
CA PRO A 233 24.64 3.30 -5.55
C PRO A 233 23.63 2.17 -5.79
N LEU A 234 22.34 2.45 -5.54
CA LEU A 234 21.24 1.47 -5.59
C LEU A 234 20.53 1.43 -6.95
N ILE A 235 20.70 2.45 -7.79
CA ILE A 235 20.17 2.47 -9.16
C ILE A 235 21.15 1.73 -10.07
N GLN A 236 20.75 0.54 -10.51
CA GLN A 236 21.48 -0.25 -11.50
C GLN A 236 20.60 -0.49 -12.73
N PRO A 237 21.05 -0.13 -13.95
CA PRO A 237 22.32 0.52 -14.28
C PRO A 237 22.35 2.02 -13.93
N SER A 238 23.55 2.61 -13.89
CA SER A 238 23.74 4.05 -13.63
C SER A 238 22.88 4.93 -14.54
N VAL A 239 22.37 6.05 -14.01
CA VAL A 239 21.53 7.00 -14.73
C VAL A 239 22.16 7.39 -16.09
N PRO A 240 21.48 7.13 -17.23
CA PRO A 240 21.96 7.50 -18.55
C PRO A 240 22.22 9.01 -18.67
N ASP A 241 23.22 9.41 -19.47
CA ASP A 241 23.65 10.81 -19.59
C ASP A 241 22.53 11.78 -19.95
N ARG A 242 21.52 11.33 -20.70
CA ARG A 242 20.33 12.14 -21.07
C ARG A 242 19.50 12.66 -19.89
N TYR A 243 19.64 12.10 -18.70
CA TYR A 243 18.92 12.53 -17.50
C TYR A 243 19.78 13.38 -16.54
N LYS A 244 21.03 13.67 -16.91
CA LYS A 244 21.88 14.61 -16.16
C LYS A 244 21.48 16.03 -16.50
N CYS A 245 21.03 16.80 -15.50
CA CYS A 245 20.67 18.20 -15.70
C CYS A 245 21.95 19.02 -15.93
N THR A 246 22.13 19.57 -17.12
CA THR A 246 23.18 20.56 -17.37
C THR A 246 22.68 21.91 -16.87
N SER A 247 23.01 22.27 -15.64
CA SER A 247 22.78 23.61 -15.13
C SER A 247 23.73 24.61 -15.81
N THR A 248 23.39 25.06 -17.02
CA THR A 248 24.02 26.24 -17.63
C THR A 248 22.97 27.07 -18.35
N ALA A 249 22.23 27.88 -17.59
CA ALA A 249 21.50 29.03 -18.11
C ALA A 249 21.31 30.07 -17.00
N ALA A 250 22.34 30.89 -16.77
CA ALA A 250 22.21 32.29 -16.32
C ALA A 250 23.59 32.97 -16.23
N THR A 251 24.17 33.30 -17.37
CA THR A 251 25.03 34.49 -17.49
C THR A 251 24.46 35.30 -18.64
N ALA A 252 23.55 36.22 -18.30
CA ALA A 252 23.21 37.31 -19.19
C ALA A 252 24.46 38.21 -19.28
N THR A 253 25.21 38.07 -20.37
CA THR A 253 26.28 39.00 -20.69
C THR A 253 25.64 40.29 -21.19
N ASN A 254 25.84 41.37 -20.42
CA ASN A 254 25.59 42.74 -20.85
C ASN A 254 26.27 42.98 -22.21
N ILE A 255 25.52 43.54 -23.15
CA ILE A 255 26.07 44.15 -24.37
C ILE A 255 25.80 45.65 -24.23
N GLY A 256 26.88 46.40 -24.01
CA GLY A 256 26.94 47.83 -24.31
C GLY A 256 27.27 48.05 -25.78
#